data_AF-A0A6G3WMH7-F1
#
_entry.id   AF-A0A6G3WMH7-F1
#
_cell.length_a   1.000
_cell.length_b   1.000
_cell.length_c   1.000
_cell.angle_alpha   90.00
_cell.angle_beta   90.00
_cell.angle_gamma   90.00
#
_symmetry.space_group_name_H-M   'P 1'
#
loop_
_entity.id
_entity.type
_entity.pdbx_description
1 polymer ?
#
loop_
_entity_poly.entity_id
_entity_poly.type
_entity_poly.pdbx_seq_one_letter_code
_entity_poly.pdbx_strand_id
1 'polypeptide(L)' 'MSDATPSSENPGFDDMARDIAEVPAVEVIVTVAVNLMSAAAVKLGLTEEGEQHKDLDEARKLV' A
#
# COMPACT_ATOMS: atom_id res chain seq x y z
N MET A 1 27.78 -28.47 8.53
CA MET A 1 26.34 -28.48 8.78
C MET A 1 25.96 -27.12 9.35
N SER A 2 25.07 -26.45 8.63
CA SER A 2 24.19 -25.32 8.93
C SER A 2 24.69 -24.18 9.83
N ASP A 3 24.96 -23.08 9.14
CA ASP A 3 25.01 -21.69 9.61
C ASP A 3 23.68 -21.31 10.29
N ALA A 4 23.73 -20.75 11.50
CA ALA A 4 22.57 -20.26 12.24
C ALA A 4 22.50 -18.75 12.09
N THR A 5 21.69 -18.27 11.16
CA THR A 5 21.38 -16.84 11.04
C THR A 5 20.47 -16.44 12.21
N PRO A 6 20.82 -15.44 13.03
CA PRO A 6 19.93 -14.99 14.10
C PRO A 6 18.76 -14.21 13.49
N SER A 7 17.55 -14.73 13.65
CA SER A 7 16.31 -14.02 13.35
C SER A 7 16.28 -12.75 14.19
N SER A 8 16.29 -11.58 13.54
CA SER A 8 16.04 -10.30 14.23
C SER A 8 14.55 -10.23 14.59
N GLU A 9 14.17 -10.84 15.72
CA GLU A 9 12.84 -10.70 16.30
C GLU A 9 12.65 -9.25 16.73
N ASN A 10 11.81 -8.51 16.00
CA ASN A 10 11.36 -7.18 16.39
C ASN A 10 10.05 -7.37 17.19
N PRO A 11 10.07 -7.42 18.53
CA PRO A 11 9.03 -8.07 19.36
C PRO A 11 7.71 -7.29 19.49
N GLY A 12 7.34 -6.49 18.49
CA GLY A 12 6.06 -5.78 18.45
C GLY A 12 5.47 -5.67 17.05
N PHE A 13 6.17 -6.13 16.00
CA PHE A 13 5.64 -6.06 14.64
C PHE A 13 4.70 -7.22 14.33
N ASP A 14 5.06 -8.44 14.75
CA ASP A 14 4.24 -9.64 14.57
C ASP A 14 2.95 -9.58 15.39
N ASP A 15 2.97 -8.99 16.59
CA ASP A 15 1.76 -8.81 17.42
C ASP A 15 0.76 -7.80 16.83
N MET A 16 1.22 -6.91 15.95
CA MET A 16 0.40 -5.89 15.28
C MET A 16 -0.06 -6.30 13.88
N ALA A 17 0.59 -7.29 13.27
CA ALA A 17 0.22 -7.83 11.97
C ALA A 17 -0.91 -8.87 12.12
N ARG A 18 -1.95 -8.77 11.29
CA ARG A 18 -3.00 -9.79 11.18
C ARG A 18 -2.67 -10.75 10.05
N ASP A 19 -2.99 -12.03 10.21
CA ASP A 19 -2.90 -12.98 9.11
C ASP A 19 -3.89 -12.59 8.00
N ILE A 20 -3.37 -12.40 6.79
CA ILE A 20 -4.16 -12.01 5.63
C ILE A 20 -5.19 -13.09 5.24
N ALA A 21 -4.93 -14.35 5.57
CA ALA A 21 -5.88 -15.43 5.36
C ALA A 21 -7.15 -15.29 6.22
N GLU A 22 -7.08 -14.56 7.32
CA GLU A 22 -8.20 -14.30 8.25
C GLU A 22 -8.97 -13.01 7.92
N VAL A 23 -8.46 -12.19 6.99
CA VAL A 23 -9.08 -10.91 6.61
C VAL A 23 -9.98 -11.11 5.39
N PRO A 24 -11.25 -10.66 5.42
CA PRO A 24 -12.12 -10.70 4.25
C PRO A 24 -11.52 -9.93 3.07
N ALA A 25 -11.53 -10.54 1.87
CA ALA A 25 -10.97 -9.90 0.67
C ALA A 25 -11.55 -8.51 0.39
N VAL A 26 -12.84 -8.29 0.69
CA VAL A 26 -13.50 -6.99 0.53
C VAL A 26 -12.86 -5.89 1.39
N GLU A 27 -12.40 -6.21 2.60
CA GLU A 27 -11.75 -5.25 3.49
C GLU A 27 -10.40 -4.80 2.92
N VAL A 28 -9.61 -5.75 2.42
CA VAL A 28 -8.33 -5.49 1.74
C VAL A 28 -8.55 -4.65 0.49
N ILE A 29 -9.48 -5.06 -0.38
CA ILE A 29 -9.76 -4.38 -1.65
C ILE A 29 -10.21 -2.95 -1.41
N VAL A 30 -11.18 -2.71 -0.52
CA VAL A 30 -11.70 -1.37 -0.26
C VAL A 30 -10.60 -0.47 0.34
N THR A 31 -9.82 -1.00 1.27
CA THR A 31 -8.73 -0.23 1.91
C THR A 31 -7.67 0.16 0.89
N VAL A 32 -7.21 -0.78 0.06
CA VAL A 32 -6.22 -0.51 -0.98
C VAL A 32 -6.79 0.41 -2.06
N ALA A 33 -8.06 0.25 -2.44
CA ALA A 33 -8.72 1.10 -3.43
C ALA A 33 -8.74 2.58 -3.00
N VAL A 34 -9.00 2.89 -1.73
CA VAL A 34 -8.94 4.28 -1.24
C VAL A 34 -7.53 4.86 -1.39
N ASN A 35 -6.50 4.11 -1.03
CA ASN A 35 -5.11 4.55 -1.18
C ASN A 35 -4.72 4.76 -2.66
N LEU A 36 -5.13 3.84 -3.54
CA LEU A 36 -4.91 3.96 -4.98
C LEU A 36 -5.65 5.16 -5.58
N MET A 37 -6.89 5.43 -5.15
CA MET A 37 -7.64 6.62 -5.55
C MET A 37 -6.96 7.91 -5.10
N SER A 38 -6.40 7.96 -3.88
CA SER A 38 -5.60 9.11 -3.42
C SER A 38 -4.34 9.29 -4.26
N ALA A 39 -3.63 8.21 -4.58
CA ALA A 39 -2.48 8.26 -5.48
C ALA A 39 -2.87 8.71 -6.90
N ALA A 40 -4.00 8.24 -7.41
CA ALA A 40 -4.54 8.66 -8.71
C ALA A 40 -4.91 10.15 -8.69
N ALA A 41 -5.51 10.66 -7.62
CA ALA A 41 -5.84 12.08 -7.49
C ALA A 41 -4.59 12.99 -7.58
N VAL A 42 -3.46 12.55 -7.03
CA VAL A 42 -2.16 13.24 -7.21
C VAL A 42 -1.76 13.24 -8.68
N LYS A 43 -1.82 12.08 -9.35
CA LYS A 43 -1.48 11.94 -10.79
C LYS A 43 -2.47 12.63 -11.73
N LEU A 44 -3.70 12.89 -11.29
CA LEU A 44 -4.66 13.72 -12.02
C LEU A 44 -4.40 15.23 -11.82
N GLY A 45 -3.48 15.59 -10.93
CA GLY A 45 -3.15 16.99 -10.62
C GLY A 45 -4.19 17.70 -9.78
N LEU A 46 -4.92 16.97 -8.92
CA LEU A 46 -5.99 17.52 -8.07
C LEU A 46 -5.49 18.10 -6.73
N THR A 47 -4.19 18.03 -6.47
CA THR A 47 -3.53 18.56 -5.26
C THR A 47 -3.02 19.99 -5.47
N GLU A 48 -2.60 20.67 -4.39
CA GLU A 48 -2.08 22.05 -4.44
C GLU A 48 -0.90 22.24 -5.40
N GLU A 49 -0.01 21.24 -5.50
CA GLU A 49 1.11 21.20 -6.46
C GLU A 49 0.80 20.36 -7.72
N GLY A 50 -0.48 20.20 -8.05
CA GLY A 50 -0.99 19.17 -8.97
C GLY A 50 -0.38 19.17 -10.37
N GLU A 51 -0.07 20.34 -10.95
CA GLU A 51 0.55 20.41 -12.28
C GLU A 51 1.96 19.78 -12.32
N GLN A 52 2.69 19.75 -11.20
CA GLN A 52 4.02 19.12 -11.15
C GLN A 52 3.97 17.59 -11.14
N HIS A 53 2.83 17.01 -10.75
CA HIS A 53 2.67 15.57 -10.57
C HIS A 53 1.69 14.93 -11.55
N LYS A 54 1.15 15.73 -12.48
CA LYS A 54 0.14 15.32 -13.45
C LYS A 54 0.69 14.34 -14.48
N ASP A 55 0.14 13.13 -14.48
CA ASP A 55 0.42 12.05 -15.43
C ASP A 55 -0.86 11.22 -15.60
N LEU A 56 -1.56 11.44 -16.72
CA LEU A 56 -2.85 10.80 -16.98
C LEU A 56 -2.72 9.33 -17.32
N ASP A 57 -1.59 8.90 -17.86
CA ASP A 57 -1.37 7.49 -18.19
C ASP A 57 -1.04 6.70 -16.93
N GLU A 58 -0.30 7.28 -15.99
CA GLU A 58 -0.08 6.67 -14.69
C GLU A 58 -1.34 6.67 -13.82
N ALA A 59 -2.13 7.75 -13.84
CA ALA A 59 -3.42 7.80 -13.16
C ALA A 59 -4.36 6.67 -13.60
N ARG A 60 -4.42 6.37 -14.90
CA ARG A 60 -5.25 5.28 -15.47
C ARG A 60 -4.80 3.89 -15.01
N LYS A 61 -3.53 3.69 -14.62
CA LYS A 61 -3.09 2.38 -14.12
C LYS A 61 -3.51 2.14 -12.68
N LEU A 62 -3.76 3.21 -11.92
CA LEU A 62 -4.11 3.17 -10.52
C LEU A 62 -5.61 2.91 -10.27
N VAL A 63 -6.48 3.13 -11.27
CA VAL A 63 -7.95 3.00 -11.18
C VAL A 63 -8.55 2.27 -12.37
#